data_AF-A0A1B0AV38-F1
#
_entry.id   AF-A0A1B0AV38-F1
#
_cell.length_a   1.000
_cell.length_b   1.000
_cell.length_c   1.000
_cell.angle_alpha   90.00
_cell.angle_beta   90.00
_cell.angle_gamma   90.00
#
_symmetry.space_group_name_H-M   'P 1'
#
loop_
_entity.id
_entity.type
_entity.pdbx_description
1 polymer ?
#
loop_
_entity_poly.entity_id
_entity_poly.type
_entity_poly.pdbx_seq_one_letter_code
_entity_poly.pdbx_strand_id
1 'polypeptide(L)'
;MNFRVVDFYSFLLFTYSGEIKLLVRASSAMVIFKRAKRFLMIRRRRNFRPSRGIYDLQIKNTSYNRDNGRFECRIKAKGTGADVHQEFYNLTVLTPPHPPIISPGNIAIATEDKPLEMTCSSIGGSPDPIITWYREGSTVPLQSYILKGGSKNHYTNATLQILPRRIDDGAKYKCVVWNRAMTEGQNLETMVALNVNCKYKTKLIAILL
;
A
#
# COMPACT_ATOMS: atom_id res chain seq x y z
N MET A 1 -3.10 32.30 34.81
CA MET A 1 -2.92 30.90 35.27
C MET A 1 -2.01 30.19 34.29
N ASN A 2 -0.89 29.62 34.75
CA ASN A 2 0.06 28.92 33.88
C ASN A 2 -0.48 27.53 33.55
N PHE A 3 -0.88 27.31 32.30
CA PHE A 3 -1.30 25.99 31.83
C PHE A 3 -0.06 25.14 31.52
N ARG A 4 0.37 24.31 32.48
CA ARG A 4 1.30 23.21 32.19
C ARG A 4 0.61 22.21 31.27
N VAL A 5 1.05 22.15 30.01
CA VAL A 5 0.73 21.05 29.09
C VAL A 5 1.56 19.85 29.53
N VAL A 6 0.93 18.89 30.21
CA VAL A 6 1.58 17.68 30.73
C VAL A 6 1.46 16.56 29.71
N ASP A 7 2.58 16.30 29.04
CA ASP A 7 2.99 15.06 28.36
C ASP A 7 2.10 14.48 27.23
N PHE A 8 2.57 14.65 25.99
CA PHE A 8 2.09 13.94 24.80
C PHE A 8 2.67 12.52 24.73
N TYR A 9 2.05 11.56 25.43
CA TYR A 9 2.47 10.15 25.36
C TYR A 9 2.01 9.46 24.06
N SER A 10 2.98 9.26 23.15
CA SER A 10 3.14 8.09 22.25
C SER A 10 1.86 7.47 21.63
N PHE A 11 1.64 7.73 20.34
CA PHE A 11 0.53 7.13 19.57
C PHE A 11 0.89 5.74 19.04
N LEU A 12 0.29 4.69 19.61
CA LEU A 12 0.40 3.31 19.12
C LEU A 12 -0.65 3.05 18.01
N LEU A 13 -0.21 3.04 16.75
CA LEU A 13 -1.01 2.60 15.59
C LEU A 13 -0.97 1.07 15.45
N PHE A 14 -2.00 0.37 15.95
CA PHE A 14 -2.13 -1.08 15.83
C PHE A 14 -3.36 -1.46 14.99
N THR A 15 -3.13 -1.89 13.75
CA THR A 15 -4.14 -2.57 12.93
C THR A 15 -3.98 -4.08 13.07
N TYR A 16 -4.50 -4.63 14.17
CA TYR A 16 -4.57 -6.09 14.37
C TYR A 16 -6.00 -6.61 14.66
N SER A 17 -7.00 -5.73 14.78
CA SER A 17 -8.36 -6.10 15.20
C SER A 17 -9.51 -5.27 14.60
N GLY A 18 -9.27 -4.51 13.51
CA GLY A 18 -10.31 -3.68 12.88
C GLY A 18 -10.82 -2.51 13.75
N GLU A 19 -10.05 -2.14 14.78
CA GLU A 19 -10.26 -0.96 15.61
C GLU A 19 -9.07 0.00 15.52
N ILE A 20 -9.34 1.30 15.57
CA ILE A 20 -8.34 2.36 15.62
C ILE A 20 -8.64 3.23 16.84
N LYS A 21 -7.62 3.56 17.63
CA LYS A 21 -7.72 4.38 18.84
C LYS A 21 -6.76 5.56 18.73
N LEU A 22 -7.30 6.78 18.72
CA LEU A 22 -6.53 8.00 18.96
C LEU A 22 -6.68 8.34 20.44
N LEU A 23 -5.58 8.38 21.18
CA LEU A 23 -5.59 8.67 22.61
C LEU A 23 -5.29 10.15 22.84
N VAL A 24 -6.08 10.85 23.65
CA VAL A 24 -5.86 12.28 23.92
C VAL A 24 -6.02 12.57 25.40
N ARG A 25 -4.99 13.19 26.00
CA ARG A 25 -5.01 13.67 27.39
C ARG A 25 -5.02 15.20 27.42
N ALA A 26 -6.00 15.78 28.11
CA ALA A 26 -6.12 17.22 28.30
C ALA A 26 -6.86 17.54 29.62
N SER A 27 -6.31 18.39 30.48
CA SER A 27 -7.02 18.86 31.68
C SER A 27 -7.92 20.07 31.36
N SER A 28 -9.17 20.03 31.80
CA SER A 28 -10.12 21.17 31.78
C SER A 28 -10.42 21.80 30.41
N ALA A 29 -10.35 21.04 29.32
CA ALA A 29 -10.62 21.52 27.96
C ALA A 29 -11.77 20.78 27.25
N MET A 30 -12.27 21.33 26.14
CA MET A 30 -13.19 20.63 25.24
C MET A 30 -12.42 20.11 24.03
N VAL A 31 -12.28 18.78 23.91
CA VAL A 31 -11.64 18.12 22.76
C VAL A 31 -12.68 17.82 21.69
N ILE A 32 -12.37 18.18 20.45
CA ILE A 32 -13.19 17.97 19.26
C ILE A 32 -12.38 17.20 18.22
N PHE A 33 -12.95 16.11 17.69
CA PHE A 33 -12.43 15.45 16.49
C PHE A 33 -13.26 15.84 15.27
N LYS A 34 -12.58 16.14 14.17
CA LYS A 34 -13.18 16.42 12.86
C LYS A 34 -12.57 15.54 11.77
N ARG A 35 -13.36 15.27 10.73
CA ARG A 35 -12.91 14.73 9.44
C ARG A 35 -13.74 15.33 8.32
N ALA A 36 -13.08 15.79 7.25
CA ALA A 36 -13.73 16.49 6.13
C ALA A 36 -14.71 17.60 6.60
N LYS A 37 -14.27 18.43 7.56
CA LYS A 37 -15.05 19.48 8.26
C LYS A 37 -16.26 19.00 9.09
N ARG A 38 -16.63 17.71 9.07
CA ARG A 38 -17.71 17.13 9.89
C ARG A 38 -17.18 16.76 11.29
N PHE A 39 -17.99 17.00 12.32
CA PHE A 39 -17.72 16.59 13.69
C PHE A 39 -17.87 15.07 13.84
N LEU A 40 -16.93 14.44 14.55
CA LEU A 40 -17.02 13.02 14.90
C LEU A 40 -17.57 12.90 16.33
N MET A 41 -18.75 12.27 16.47
CA MET A 41 -19.32 12.00 17.79
C MET A 41 -18.49 10.95 18.53
N ILE A 42 -17.83 11.36 19.62
CA ILE A 42 -17.26 10.44 20.59
C ILE A 42 -18.43 9.75 21.31
N ARG A 43 -18.87 8.58 20.81
CA ARG A 43 -19.88 7.76 21.50
C ARG A 43 -19.33 7.36 22.87
N ARG A 44 -20.07 7.62 23.96
CA ARG A 44 -19.67 7.25 25.34
C ARG A 44 -19.27 5.76 25.38
N ARG A 45 -18.01 5.48 25.71
CA ARG A 45 -17.41 4.13 25.83
C ARG A 45 -16.63 4.07 27.16
N ARG A 46 -16.36 2.87 27.69
CA ARG A 46 -15.72 2.61 29.02
C ARG A 46 -14.46 3.44 29.34
N ASN A 47 -13.72 3.87 28.31
CA ASN A 47 -12.44 4.58 28.46
C ASN A 47 -12.57 6.11 28.32
N PHE A 48 -13.69 6.62 27.80
CA PHE A 48 -13.92 8.07 27.72
C PHE A 48 -14.14 8.62 29.13
N ARG A 49 -13.13 9.30 29.69
CA ARG A 49 -13.13 9.82 31.06
C ARG A 49 -12.66 11.28 31.07
N PRO A 50 -13.50 12.24 30.64
CA PRO A 50 -13.15 13.68 30.65
C PRO A 50 -12.77 14.20 32.03
N SER A 51 -13.32 13.64 33.11
CA SER A 51 -12.96 13.97 34.49
C SER A 51 -11.52 13.60 34.87
N ARG A 52 -10.88 12.69 34.12
CA ARG A 52 -9.44 12.36 34.19
C ARG A 52 -8.66 12.91 32.99
N GLY A 53 -9.28 13.80 32.22
CA GLY A 53 -8.73 14.38 31.01
C GLY A 53 -8.60 13.44 29.82
N ILE A 54 -9.28 12.29 29.78
CA ILE A 54 -9.13 11.27 28.72
C ILE A 54 -10.25 11.43 27.68
N TYR A 55 -9.88 11.74 26.44
CA TYR A 55 -10.78 12.06 25.32
C TYR A 55 -10.60 11.14 24.10
N ASP A 56 -10.32 9.86 24.32
CA ASP A 56 -9.96 8.93 23.24
C ASP A 56 -11.05 8.79 22.16
N LEU A 57 -10.65 8.89 20.88
CA LEU A 57 -11.51 8.55 19.73
C LEU A 57 -11.27 7.08 19.34
N GLN A 58 -12.31 6.26 19.43
CA GLN A 58 -12.29 4.86 18.97
C GLN A 58 -13.15 4.69 17.71
N ILE A 59 -12.51 4.32 16.60
CA ILE A 59 -13.17 3.95 15.35
C ILE A 59 -13.23 2.42 15.30
N LYS A 60 -14.43 1.85 15.05
CA LYS A 60 -14.67 0.40 14.96
C LYS A 60 -15.24 0.04 13.60
N ASN A 61 -15.09 -1.22 13.18
CA ASN A 61 -15.57 -1.72 11.88
C ASN A 61 -15.05 -0.83 10.74
N THR A 62 -13.73 -0.65 10.73
CA THR A 62 -13.02 0.33 9.90
C THR A 62 -13.17 0.01 8.42
N SER A 63 -13.51 1.00 7.59
CA SER A 63 -13.59 0.81 6.13
C SER A 63 -12.80 1.88 5.40
N TYR A 64 -12.19 1.51 4.27
CA TYR A 64 -11.31 2.42 3.52
C TYR A 64 -12.03 3.71 3.11
N ASN A 65 -13.17 3.59 2.40
CA ASN A 65 -13.97 4.74 1.99
C ASN A 65 -14.51 5.50 3.22
N ARG A 66 -14.95 4.73 4.23
CA ARG A 66 -15.44 5.17 5.54
C ARG A 66 -14.48 6.17 6.18
N ASP A 67 -13.22 5.76 6.37
CA ASP A 67 -12.35 6.34 7.40
C ASP A 67 -10.97 6.81 6.90
N ASN A 68 -10.44 6.30 5.78
CA ASN A 68 -9.11 6.69 5.27
C ASN A 68 -8.99 8.21 5.06
N GLY A 69 -7.83 8.79 5.37
CA GLY A 69 -7.53 10.21 5.16
C GLY A 69 -7.23 11.01 6.44
N ARG A 70 -7.28 12.35 6.32
CA ARG A 70 -6.84 13.29 7.36
C ARG A 70 -7.92 13.53 8.43
N PHE A 71 -7.56 13.29 9.68
CA PHE A 71 -8.30 13.65 10.89
C PHE A 71 -7.70 14.90 11.51
N GLU A 72 -8.52 15.60 12.28
CA GLU A 72 -8.16 16.81 12.99
C GLU A 72 -8.60 16.70 14.45
N CYS A 73 -7.66 16.92 15.38
CA CYS A 73 -7.92 17.10 16.80
C CYS A 73 -7.85 18.60 17.12
N ARG A 74 -8.89 19.15 17.78
CA ARG A 74 -8.86 20.50 18.34
C ARG A 74 -9.17 20.48 19.81
N ILE A 75 -8.42 21.27 20.57
CA ILE A 75 -8.63 21.50 21.99
C ILE A 75 -9.11 22.95 22.15
N LYS A 76 -10.29 23.14 22.73
CA LYS A 76 -10.87 24.47 23.01
C LYS A 76 -10.83 24.81 24.48
N ALA A 77 -10.53 26.07 24.78
CA ALA A 77 -10.65 26.65 26.11
C ALA A 77 -12.11 26.60 26.58
N LYS A 78 -12.33 26.16 27.82
CA LYS A 78 -13.66 26.16 28.44
C LYS A 78 -14.11 27.61 28.71
N GLY A 79 -15.37 27.92 28.43
CA GLY A 79 -15.92 29.28 28.53
C GLY A 79 -15.75 30.08 27.24
N THR A 80 -14.52 30.49 26.90
CA THR A 80 -14.27 31.35 25.72
C THR A 80 -14.42 30.62 24.38
N GLY A 81 -14.27 29.29 24.34
CA GLY A 81 -14.33 28.51 23.11
C GLY A 81 -13.17 28.74 22.14
N ALA A 82 -12.14 29.50 22.53
CA ALA A 82 -10.93 29.74 21.75
C ALA A 82 -10.19 28.43 21.47
N ASP A 83 -9.63 28.27 20.26
CA ASP A 83 -8.78 27.12 19.92
C ASP A 83 -7.44 27.27 20.64
N VAL A 84 -7.13 26.34 21.57
CA VAL A 84 -5.90 26.30 22.38
C VAL A 84 -4.82 25.45 21.69
N HIS A 85 -5.25 24.41 20.97
CA HIS A 85 -4.37 23.52 20.23
C HIS A 85 -5.12 22.87 19.07
N GLN A 86 -4.40 22.61 17.97
CA GLN A 86 -4.93 21.99 16.76
C GLN A 86 -3.85 21.12 16.13
N GLU A 87 -4.13 19.83 15.95
CA GLU A 87 -3.21 18.87 15.33
C GLU A 87 -3.95 18.03 14.28
N PHE A 88 -3.21 17.52 13.30
CA PHE A 88 -3.76 16.70 12.22
C PHE A 88 -3.02 15.37 12.08
N TYR A 89 -3.76 14.31 11.83
CA TYR A 89 -3.23 12.96 11.65
C TYR A 89 -3.73 12.34 10.35
N ASN A 90 -2.85 11.71 9.58
CA ASN A 90 -3.23 10.96 8.38
C ASN A 90 -3.47 9.50 8.77
N LEU A 91 -4.73 9.05 8.67
CA LEU A 91 -5.08 7.65 8.91
C LEU A 91 -5.07 6.88 7.59
N THR A 92 -4.22 5.86 7.50
CA THR A 92 -4.22 4.90 6.38
C THR A 92 -4.97 3.64 6.78
N VAL A 93 -6.08 3.34 6.09
CA VAL A 93 -6.74 2.04 6.22
C VAL A 93 -6.07 1.06 5.27
N LEU A 94 -5.53 -0.03 5.80
CA LEU A 94 -4.81 -1.02 5.01
C LEU A 94 -5.76 -1.89 4.19
N THR A 95 -5.44 -2.14 2.93
CA THR A 95 -6.15 -3.10 2.06
C THR A 95 -5.15 -3.91 1.25
N PRO A 96 -5.32 -5.25 1.13
CA PRO A 96 -4.43 -6.07 0.33
C PRO A 96 -4.62 -5.80 -1.18
N PRO A 97 -3.56 -5.99 -1.99
CA PRO A 97 -3.67 -5.99 -3.45
C PRO A 97 -4.44 -7.22 -3.96
N HIS A 98 -4.92 -7.13 -5.19
CA HIS A 98 -5.43 -8.27 -5.95
C HIS A 98 -4.28 -9.02 -6.65
N PRO A 99 -4.47 -10.29 -7.06
CA PRO A 99 -3.48 -11.02 -7.84
C PRO A 99 -2.98 -10.22 -9.05
N PRO A 100 -1.66 -10.19 -9.30
CA PRO A 100 -1.10 -9.48 -10.44
C PRO A 100 -1.55 -10.07 -11.77
N ILE A 101 -1.65 -9.21 -12.78
CA ILE A 101 -1.74 -9.57 -14.20
C ILE A 101 -0.48 -9.09 -14.92
N ILE A 102 0.01 -9.86 -15.89
CA ILE A 102 1.10 -9.45 -16.79
C ILE A 102 0.53 -9.19 -18.18
N SER A 103 0.94 -8.08 -18.79
CA SER A 103 0.87 -7.85 -20.23
C SER A 103 2.23 -8.17 -20.86
N PRO A 104 2.30 -8.95 -21.95
CA PRO A 104 1.21 -9.34 -22.86
C PRO A 104 0.35 -10.54 -22.42
N GLY A 105 0.73 -11.25 -21.35
CA GLY A 105 0.00 -12.41 -20.83
C GLY A 105 0.95 -13.43 -20.22
N ASN A 106 0.53 -14.70 -20.22
CA ASN A 106 1.34 -15.83 -19.72
C ASN A 106 2.50 -16.21 -20.65
N ILE A 107 2.45 -15.78 -21.92
CA ILE A 107 3.50 -15.99 -22.92
C ILE A 107 3.80 -14.63 -23.57
N ALA A 108 5.07 -14.23 -23.57
CA ALA A 108 5.54 -13.04 -24.27
C ALA A 108 6.32 -13.43 -25.53
N ILE A 109 5.84 -12.98 -26.68
CA ILE A 109 6.52 -13.18 -27.96
C ILE A 109 7.67 -12.17 -28.07
N ALA A 110 8.89 -12.68 -28.04
CA ALA A 110 10.11 -11.94 -28.22
C ALA A 110 10.65 -12.08 -29.66
N THR A 111 11.52 -11.16 -30.06
CA THR A 111 12.44 -11.36 -31.18
C THR A 111 13.86 -11.21 -30.63
N GLU A 112 14.75 -12.11 -31.04
CA GLU A 112 16.18 -12.04 -30.70
C GLU A 112 16.77 -10.65 -31.01
N ASP A 113 17.52 -10.11 -30.05
CA ASP A 113 18.17 -8.78 -30.08
C ASP A 113 17.22 -7.58 -30.29
N LYS A 114 15.92 -7.74 -30.03
CA LYS A 114 14.97 -6.61 -29.94
C LYS A 114 14.51 -6.39 -28.50
N PRO A 115 14.46 -5.15 -27.99
CA PRO A 115 13.88 -4.88 -26.68
C PRO A 115 12.45 -5.42 -26.56
N LEU A 116 12.18 -6.10 -25.45
CA LEU A 116 10.84 -6.55 -25.06
C LEU A 116 10.47 -5.88 -23.74
N GLU A 117 9.27 -5.31 -23.69
CA GLU A 117 8.67 -4.78 -22.48
C GLU A 117 7.57 -5.72 -21.97
N MET A 118 7.56 -5.99 -20.67
CA MET A 118 6.52 -6.74 -19.98
C MET A 118 6.06 -5.91 -18.78
N THR A 119 4.75 -5.70 -18.65
CA THR A 119 4.19 -4.87 -17.56
C THR A 119 3.37 -5.73 -16.64
N CYS A 120 3.74 -5.74 -15.36
CA CYS A 120 2.96 -6.35 -14.29
C CYS A 120 2.11 -5.29 -13.59
N SER A 121 0.82 -5.56 -13.41
CA SER A 121 -0.17 -4.62 -12.87
C SER A 121 -0.94 -5.24 -11.72
N SER A 122 -1.16 -4.49 -10.63
CA SER A 122 -2.02 -4.89 -9.51
C SER A 122 -2.79 -3.70 -8.94
N ILE A 123 -4.04 -3.96 -8.51
CA ILE A 123 -5.03 -2.99 -8.01
C ILE A 123 -5.48 -3.38 -6.59
N GLY A 124 -6.08 -2.46 -5.82
CA GLY A 124 -6.68 -2.75 -4.51
C GLY A 124 -5.78 -2.48 -3.30
N GLY A 125 -4.47 -2.36 -3.50
CA GLY A 125 -3.52 -2.13 -2.42
C GLY A 125 -3.68 -0.76 -1.75
N SER A 126 -3.69 -0.73 -0.42
CA SER A 126 -3.39 0.47 0.36
C SER A 126 -2.43 0.15 1.51
N PRO A 127 -1.23 0.76 1.56
CA PRO A 127 -0.62 1.60 0.52
C PRO A 127 -0.45 0.85 -0.81
N ASP A 128 -0.10 1.59 -1.88
CA ASP A 128 0.27 1.00 -3.18
C ASP A 128 1.24 -0.18 -2.98
N PRO A 129 1.05 -1.31 -3.67
CA PRO A 129 1.88 -2.47 -3.47
C PRO A 129 3.30 -2.25 -4.02
N ILE A 130 4.25 -2.93 -3.38
CA ILE A 130 5.57 -3.18 -3.95
C ILE A 130 5.38 -4.27 -5.01
N ILE A 131 5.84 -4.00 -6.22
CA ILE A 131 5.85 -4.94 -7.33
C ILE A 131 7.31 -5.16 -7.71
N THR A 132 7.74 -6.41 -7.83
CA THR A 132 9.14 -6.76 -8.08
C THR A 132 9.24 -7.92 -9.06
N TRP A 133 10.11 -7.75 -10.04
CA TRP A 133 10.36 -8.75 -11.07
C TRP A 133 11.57 -9.62 -10.73
N TYR A 134 11.51 -10.90 -11.09
CA TYR A 134 12.59 -11.86 -10.95
C TYR A 134 12.66 -12.74 -12.22
N ARG A 135 13.84 -13.25 -12.55
CA ARG A 135 13.96 -14.43 -13.43
C ARG A 135 13.67 -15.68 -12.58
N GLU A 136 12.99 -16.68 -13.13
CA GLU A 136 12.74 -17.94 -12.42
C GLU A 136 14.05 -18.55 -11.91
N GLY A 137 14.05 -19.02 -10.66
CA GLY A 137 15.25 -19.51 -9.95
C GLY A 137 16.18 -18.42 -9.38
N SER A 138 16.01 -17.14 -9.73
CA SER A 138 16.80 -16.04 -9.16
C SER A 138 16.13 -15.42 -7.94
N THR A 139 16.92 -15.15 -6.90
CA THR A 139 16.53 -14.30 -5.75
C THR A 139 16.88 -12.83 -5.96
N VAL A 140 17.62 -12.49 -7.02
CA VAL A 140 18.02 -11.11 -7.33
C VAL A 140 16.88 -10.41 -8.07
N PRO A 141 16.37 -9.27 -7.57
CA PRO A 141 15.32 -8.51 -8.22
C PRO A 141 15.84 -7.83 -9.49
N LEU A 142 14.99 -7.78 -10.51
CA LEU A 142 15.26 -7.10 -11.78
C LEU A 142 14.82 -5.64 -11.71
N GLN A 143 15.66 -4.75 -12.26
CA GLN A 143 15.32 -3.34 -12.39
C GLN A 143 14.09 -3.18 -13.28
N SER A 144 13.10 -2.41 -12.82
CA SER A 144 11.87 -2.12 -13.55
C SER A 144 11.41 -0.69 -13.25
N TYR A 145 10.65 -0.11 -14.18
CA TYR A 145 10.03 1.20 -14.00
C TYR A 145 8.71 1.06 -13.25
N ILE A 146 8.58 1.72 -12.10
CA ILE A 146 7.41 1.63 -11.21
C ILE A 146 6.54 2.87 -11.36
N LEU A 147 5.28 2.68 -11.77
CA LEU A 147 4.25 3.71 -11.75
C LEU A 147 3.21 3.38 -10.68
N LYS A 148 3.15 4.19 -9.61
CA LYS A 148 2.22 3.98 -8.49
C LYS A 148 0.81 4.49 -8.82
N GLY A 149 -0.20 3.75 -8.41
CA GLY A 149 -1.61 4.14 -8.59
C GLY A 149 -2.07 5.29 -7.68
N GLY A 150 -1.39 5.50 -6.54
CA GLY A 150 -1.70 6.53 -5.55
C GLY A 150 -2.98 6.29 -4.75
N SER A 151 -3.74 5.25 -5.10
CA SER A 151 -4.95 4.83 -4.40
C SER A 151 -5.30 3.38 -4.76
N LYS A 152 -6.00 2.69 -3.86
CA LYS A 152 -6.48 1.32 -4.10
C LYS A 152 -7.35 1.12 -5.35
N ASN A 153 -7.91 2.19 -5.92
CA ASN A 153 -8.80 2.13 -7.09
C ASN A 153 -8.03 2.21 -8.42
N HIS A 154 -6.71 2.41 -8.39
CA HIS A 154 -5.86 2.47 -9.57
C HIS A 154 -4.85 1.32 -9.54
N TYR A 155 -4.35 0.97 -10.72
CA TYR A 155 -3.26 0.02 -10.84
C TYR A 155 -1.93 0.66 -10.43
N THR A 156 -1.14 -0.07 -9.66
CA THR A 156 0.31 0.11 -9.62
C THR A 156 0.91 -0.83 -10.66
N ASN A 157 1.83 -0.31 -11.46
CA ASN A 157 2.47 -1.01 -12.58
C ASN A 157 3.98 -1.10 -12.37
N ALA A 158 4.57 -2.22 -12.77
CA ALA A 158 6.01 -2.41 -12.91
C ALA A 158 6.33 -2.89 -14.33
N THR A 159 6.96 -2.03 -15.13
CA THR A 159 7.39 -2.35 -16.49
C THR A 159 8.85 -2.81 -16.47
N LEU A 160 9.08 -4.07 -16.82
CA LEU A 160 10.38 -4.67 -17.02
C LEU A 160 10.73 -4.60 -18.52
N GLN A 161 11.88 -4.02 -18.83
CA GLN A 161 12.46 -4.04 -20.17
C GLN A 161 13.65 -5.00 -20.19
N ILE A 162 13.69 -5.91 -21.17
CA ILE A 162 14.78 -6.87 -21.38
C ILE A 162 15.22 -6.88 -22.84
N LEU A 163 16.43 -7.39 -23.10
CA LEU A 163 16.93 -7.72 -24.42
C LEU A 163 17.03 -9.26 -24.54
N PRO A 164 16.01 -9.95 -25.09
CA PRO A 164 15.97 -11.41 -25.15
C PRO A 164 17.02 -11.96 -26.12
N ARG A 165 17.75 -12.99 -25.69
CA ARG A 165 18.64 -13.79 -26.54
C ARG A 165 18.01 -15.15 -26.79
N ARG A 166 18.50 -15.88 -27.80
CA ARG A 166 18.06 -17.27 -28.10
C ARG A 166 18.08 -18.22 -26.90
N ILE A 167 19.03 -18.05 -25.97
CA ILE A 167 19.12 -18.88 -24.75
C ILE A 167 18.06 -18.54 -23.69
N ASP A 168 17.30 -17.45 -23.88
CA ASP A 168 16.18 -17.06 -23.03
C ASP A 168 14.83 -17.61 -23.56
N ASP A 169 14.82 -18.42 -24.62
CA ASP A 169 13.59 -19.10 -25.07
C ASP A 169 13.07 -20.08 -24.00
N GLY A 170 11.78 -20.02 -23.72
CA GLY A 170 11.16 -20.74 -22.59
C GLY A 170 11.53 -20.22 -21.20
N ALA A 171 12.42 -19.22 -21.06
CA ALA A 171 12.75 -18.65 -19.76
C ALA A 171 11.54 -17.94 -19.16
N LYS A 172 11.29 -18.15 -17.86
CA LYS A 172 10.18 -17.52 -17.15
C LYS A 172 10.63 -16.32 -16.32
N TYR A 173 9.78 -15.30 -16.30
CA TYR A 173 9.90 -14.12 -15.47
C TYR A 173 8.72 -14.07 -14.50
N LYS A 174 9.04 -13.93 -13.21
CA LYS A 174 8.06 -13.90 -12.13
C LYS A 174 7.84 -12.47 -11.66
N CYS A 175 6.59 -12.03 -11.64
CA CYS A 175 6.18 -10.82 -10.94
C CYS A 175 5.69 -11.21 -9.54
N VAL A 176 6.23 -10.55 -8.52
CA VAL A 176 5.84 -10.71 -7.11
C VAL A 176 5.26 -9.38 -6.61
N VAL A 177 4.13 -9.46 -5.92
CA VAL A 177 3.36 -8.33 -5.41
C VAL A 177 3.10 -8.49 -3.92
N TRP A 178 3.41 -7.45 -3.16
CA TRP A 178 3.23 -7.40 -1.72
C TRP A 178 2.82 -6.01 -1.22
N ASN A 179 2.04 -5.94 -0.14
CA ASN A 179 1.98 -4.74 0.69
C ASN A 179 1.79 -5.10 2.17
N ARG A 180 1.98 -4.11 3.06
CA ARG A 180 1.85 -4.25 4.52
C ARG A 180 0.43 -4.57 5.04
N ALA A 181 -0.55 -4.80 4.17
CA ALA A 181 -1.87 -5.32 4.56
C ALA A 181 -1.95 -6.85 4.51
N MET A 182 -0.95 -7.49 3.89
CA MET A 182 -0.77 -8.94 3.82
C MET A 182 0.02 -9.43 5.03
N THR A 183 -0.08 -10.73 5.36
CA THR A 183 0.75 -11.30 6.44
C THR A 183 2.21 -11.41 6.00
N GLU A 184 3.12 -11.43 6.97
CA GLU A 184 4.54 -11.66 6.71
C GLU A 184 4.75 -13.02 6.01
N GLY A 185 5.65 -13.06 5.03
CA GLY A 185 5.89 -14.24 4.18
C GLY A 185 4.83 -14.52 3.09
N GLN A 186 3.63 -13.94 3.17
CA GLN A 186 2.63 -14.06 2.09
C GLN A 186 3.03 -13.17 0.91
N ASN A 187 2.96 -13.68 -0.31
CA ASN A 187 3.10 -12.91 -1.55
C ASN A 187 2.02 -13.29 -2.55
N LEU A 188 1.65 -12.37 -3.44
CA LEU A 188 0.89 -12.69 -4.65
C LEU A 188 1.85 -12.72 -5.82
N GLU A 189 1.81 -13.75 -6.67
CA GLU A 189 2.73 -13.86 -7.79
C GLU A 189 2.06 -14.39 -9.05
N THR A 190 2.67 -14.07 -10.19
CA THR A 190 2.30 -14.59 -11.51
C THR A 190 3.55 -14.64 -12.39
N MET A 191 3.50 -15.41 -13.48
CA MET A 191 4.65 -15.67 -14.35
C MET A 191 4.31 -15.47 -15.83
N VAL A 192 5.33 -15.08 -16.59
CA VAL A 192 5.32 -15.05 -18.05
C VAL A 192 6.50 -15.85 -18.60
N ALA A 193 6.26 -16.71 -19.57
CA ALA A 193 7.31 -17.41 -20.32
C ALA A 193 7.65 -16.66 -21.61
N LEU A 194 8.93 -16.60 -21.97
CA LEU A 194 9.34 -16.05 -23.26
C LEU A 194 9.19 -17.10 -24.38
N ASN A 195 8.79 -16.64 -25.57
CA ASN A 195 8.85 -17.36 -26.83
C ASN A 195 9.71 -16.51 -27.79
N VAL A 196 10.97 -16.89 -28.00
CA VAL A 196 11.99 -16.07 -28.67
C VAL A 196 12.12 -16.47 -30.14
N ASN A 197 11.55 -15.65 -31.02
CA ASN A 197 11.77 -15.78 -32.46
C ASN A 197 13.21 -15.40 -32.81
N CYS A 198 14.03 -16.41 -33.10
CA CYS A 198 15.40 -16.26 -33.59
C CYS A 198 15.39 -15.98 -35.10
N LYS A 199 16.20 -15.02 -35.58
CA LYS A 199 16.27 -14.73 -37.03
C LYS A 199 16.89 -15.89 -37.81
N TYR A 200 17.76 -16.65 -37.16
CA TYR A 200 18.45 -17.79 -37.74
C TYR A 200 17.79 -19.11 -37.30
N LYS A 201 16.59 -19.38 -37.81
CA LYS A 201 16.15 -20.79 -38.00
C LYS A 201 17.03 -21.41 -39.08
N THR A 202 18.26 -21.75 -38.72
CA THR A 202 19.15 -22.53 -39.59
C THR A 202 18.41 -23.81 -39.91
N LYS A 203 18.12 -24.05 -41.20
CA LYS A 203 17.71 -25.39 -41.64
C LYS A 203 18.82 -26.33 -41.21
N LEU A 204 18.53 -27.22 -40.27
CA LEU A 204 19.26 -28.48 -40.13
C LEU A 204 18.95 -29.31 -41.37
N ILE A 205 19.58 -28.94 -42.48
CA ILE A 205 19.74 -29.84 -43.61
C ILE A 205 20.67 -30.93 -43.07
N ALA A 206 20.10 -32.10 -42.81
CA ALA A 206 20.87 -33.30 -42.53
C ALA A 206 21.65 -33.66 -43.80
N ILE A 207 22.84 -33.09 -43.94
CA ILE A 207 23.87 -33.63 -44.84
C ILE A 207 24.44 -34.84 -44.11
N LEU A 208 23.72 -35.96 -44.22
CA LEU A 208 24.33 -37.27 -44.08
C LEU A 208 25.20 -37.48 -45.32
N LEU A 209 26.51 -37.45 -45.11
CA LEU A 209 27.51 -38.05 -45.99
C LEU A 209 27.52 -39.57 -45.77
#